data_AF-A0A2N2RBN3-F1
#
_entry.id   AF-A0A2N2RBN3-F1
#
_cell.length_a   1.000
_cell.length_b   1.000
_cell.length_c   1.000
_cell.angle_alpha   90.00
_cell.angle_beta   90.00
_cell.angle_gamma   90.00
#
_symmetry.space_group_name_H-M   'P 1'
#
loop_
_entity.id
_entity.type
_entity.pdbx_description
1 polymer ?
#
loop_
_entity_poly.entity_id
_entity_poly.type
_entity_poly.pdbx_seq_one_letter_code
_entity_poly.pdbx_strand_id
1 'polypeptide(L)'
;MNSATRRLRLGPLRRSENVKITIVLTADLKEALDRYAVVHSQVHGEHVDTAALIPHMLEAFIARDRGFKAMLSSGDSPSVALRADPASEA
;
A
#
# COMPACT_ATOMS: atom_id res chain seq x y z
N MET A 1 -27.87 -15.27 42.31
CA MET A 1 -26.99 -16.36 41.83
C MET A 1 -26.57 -16.01 40.41
N ASN A 2 -25.27 -16.07 40.14
CA ASN A 2 -24.55 -15.27 39.14
C ASN A 2 -24.98 -15.50 37.67
N SER A 3 -25.40 -14.43 36.98
CA SER A 3 -25.35 -14.38 35.52
C SER A 3 -23.90 -14.23 35.08
N ALA A 4 -23.25 -15.35 34.77
CA ALA A 4 -21.92 -15.35 34.17
C ALA A 4 -22.00 -14.65 32.79
N THR A 5 -21.65 -13.37 32.76
CA THR A 5 -21.46 -12.61 31.51
C THR A 5 -20.39 -13.31 30.68
N ARG A 6 -20.82 -13.98 29.62
CA ARG A 6 -20.01 -14.69 28.64
C ARG A 6 -19.21 -13.66 27.81
N ARG A 7 -18.25 -12.96 28.41
CA ARG A 7 -17.29 -12.12 27.67
C ARG A 7 -16.33 -13.04 26.94
N LEU A 8 -16.42 -13.06 25.62
CA LEU A 8 -15.38 -13.65 24.79
C LEU A 8 -14.07 -12.89 25.09
N ARG A 9 -12.99 -13.63 25.35
CA ARG A 9 -11.65 -13.06 25.60
C ARG A 9 -11.05 -12.46 24.32
N LEU A 10 -11.66 -12.75 23.18
CA LEU A 10 -11.35 -12.19 21.88
C LEU A 10 -12.32 -11.04 21.62
N GLY A 11 -11.77 -9.83 21.52
CA GLY A 11 -12.51 -8.67 21.02
C GLY A 11 -12.94 -8.87 19.56
N PRO A 12 -13.72 -7.95 18.97
CA PRO A 12 -14.12 -8.06 17.58
C PRO A 12 -12.90 -8.24 16.67
N LEU A 13 -12.94 -9.29 15.84
CA LEU A 13 -11.89 -9.55 14.86
C LEU A 13 -11.79 -8.34 13.93
N ARG A 14 -10.56 -7.85 13.73
CA ARG A 14 -10.26 -6.81 12.75
C ARG A 14 -10.77 -7.31 11.40
N ARG A 15 -11.70 -6.59 10.79
CA ARG A 15 -12.07 -6.84 9.39
C ARG A 15 -10.92 -6.36 8.53
N SER A 16 -10.33 -7.25 7.76
CA SER A 16 -9.47 -6.87 6.65
C SER A 16 -10.40 -6.35 5.54
N GLU A 17 -10.41 -5.04 5.34
CA GLU A 17 -11.16 -4.44 4.24
C GLU A 17 -10.26 -4.34 3.02
N ASN A 18 -10.70 -4.92 1.91
CA ASN A 18 -10.02 -4.75 0.62
C ASN A 18 -10.42 -3.41 0.03
N VAL A 19 -9.44 -2.57 -0.27
CA VAL A 19 -9.66 -1.25 -0.91
C VAL A 19 -9.26 -1.34 -2.37
N LYS A 20 -10.18 -0.98 -3.27
CA LYS A 20 -9.89 -0.86 -4.71
C LYS A 20 -9.49 0.57 -5.04
N ILE A 21 -8.34 0.73 -5.68
CA ILE A 21 -7.83 2.02 -6.16
C ILE A 21 -7.66 1.94 -7.68
N THR A 22 -8.14 2.96 -8.39
CA THR A 22 -7.89 3.13 -9.83
C THR A 22 -6.74 4.10 -10.03
N ILE A 23 -5.72 3.71 -10.78
CA ILE A 23 -4.54 4.53 -11.09
C ILE A 23 -4.38 4.66 -12.60
N VAL A 24 -3.86 5.78 -13.05
CA VAL A 24 -3.47 5.99 -14.45
C VAL A 24 -1.97 5.71 -14.57
N LEU A 25 -1.60 4.84 -15.49
CA LEU A 25 -0.21 4.51 -15.79
C LEU A 25 0.14 4.98 -17.20
N THR A 26 1.40 5.32 -17.43
CA THR A 26 1.92 5.44 -18.79
C THR A 26 1.97 4.06 -19.45
N ALA A 27 1.88 4.03 -20.78
CA ALA A 27 1.97 2.77 -21.54
C ALA A 27 3.30 2.05 -21.27
N ASP A 28 4.41 2.80 -21.26
CA ASP A 28 5.75 2.27 -21.01
C ASP A 28 5.88 1.61 -19.63
N LEU A 29 5.26 2.21 -18.60
CA LEU A 29 5.27 1.64 -17.26
C LEU A 29 4.46 0.35 -17.20
N LYS A 30 3.29 0.29 -17.84
CA LYS A 30 2.50 -0.95 -17.91
C LYS A 30 3.26 -2.05 -18.63
N GLU A 31 3.91 -1.75 -19.74
CA GLU A 31 4.68 -2.74 -20.50
C GLU A 31 5.90 -3.25 -19.69
N ALA A 32 6.58 -2.36 -18.97
CA ALA A 32 7.67 -2.75 -18.07
C ALA A 32 7.19 -3.68 -16.95
N LEU A 33 6.03 -3.40 -16.35
CA LEU A 33 5.43 -4.24 -15.32
C LEU A 33 5.03 -5.61 -15.87
N ASP A 34 4.47 -5.67 -17.09
CA ASP A 34 4.11 -6.93 -17.73
C ASP A 34 5.33 -7.81 -18.00
N ARG A 35 6.42 -7.22 -18.51
CA ARG A 35 7.69 -7.93 -18.67
C ARG A 35 8.23 -8.44 -17.34
N TYR A 36 8.14 -7.63 -16.29
CA TYR A 36 8.58 -8.04 -14.96
C TYR A 36 7.76 -9.24 -14.45
N ALA A 37 6.44 -9.22 -14.62
CA ALA A 37 5.55 -10.31 -14.22
C ALA A 37 5.92 -11.62 -14.92
N VAL A 38 6.21 -11.57 -16.22
CA VAL A 38 6.68 -12.74 -17.00
C VAL A 38 7.99 -13.30 -16.43
N VAL A 39 8.97 -12.44 -16.15
CA VAL A 39 10.26 -12.88 -15.57
C VAL A 39 10.05 -13.48 -14.18
N HIS A 40 9.24 -12.84 -13.34
CA HIS A 40 8.91 -13.35 -12.00
C HIS A 40 8.28 -14.74 -12.09
N SER A 41 7.34 -14.95 -13.03
CA SER A 41 6.72 -16.25 -13.25
C SER A 41 7.69 -17.32 -13.70
N GLN A 42 8.66 -16.99 -14.53
CA GLN A 42 9.69 -17.93 -14.96
C GLN A 42 10.58 -18.36 -13.79
N VAL A 43 10.94 -17.42 -12.91
CA VAL A 43 11.80 -17.69 -11.75
C VAL A 43 11.09 -18.54 -10.71
N HIS A 44 9.81 -18.28 -10.46
CA HIS A 44 9.05 -18.94 -9.38
C HIS A 44 8.17 -20.10 -9.83
N GLY A 45 8.04 -20.34 -11.14
CA GLY A 45 7.21 -21.41 -11.70
C GLY A 45 5.69 -21.17 -11.57
N GLU A 46 5.29 -19.98 -11.13
CA GLU A 46 3.89 -19.60 -10.92
C GLU A 46 3.53 -18.42 -11.81
N HIS A 47 2.45 -18.54 -12.57
CA HIS A 47 1.96 -17.42 -13.38
C HIS A 47 1.44 -16.31 -12.48
N VAL A 48 1.99 -15.10 -12.62
CA VAL A 48 1.63 -13.92 -11.86
C VAL A 48 1.22 -12.84 -12.86
N ASP A 49 0.03 -12.28 -12.67
CA ASP A 49 -0.40 -11.11 -13.43
C ASP A 49 0.13 -9.81 -12.80
N THR A 50 0.36 -8.81 -13.63
CA THR A 50 0.78 -7.47 -13.21
C THR A 50 -0.13 -6.90 -12.12
N ALA A 51 -1.46 -7.05 -12.23
CA ALA A 51 -2.39 -6.51 -11.24
C ALA A 51 -2.25 -7.20 -9.87
N ALA A 52 -1.87 -8.47 -9.84
CA ALA A 52 -1.59 -9.20 -8.60
C ALA A 52 -0.23 -8.83 -8.01
N LEU A 53 0.75 -8.52 -8.86
CA LEU A 53 2.10 -8.15 -8.44
C LEU A 53 2.19 -6.73 -7.84
N ILE A 54 1.46 -5.76 -8.41
CA ILE A 54 1.53 -4.34 -8.01
C ILE A 54 1.33 -4.14 -6.50
N PRO A 55 0.29 -4.70 -5.84
CA PRO A 55 0.10 -4.55 -4.40
C PRO A 55 1.34 -4.99 -3.59
N HIS A 56 1.94 -6.13 -3.95
CA HIS A 56 3.13 -6.64 -3.27
C HIS A 56 4.36 -5.75 -3.48
N MET A 57 4.55 -5.22 -4.69
CA MET A 57 5.63 -4.28 -4.96
C MET A 57 5.48 -2.99 -4.15
N LEU A 58 4.26 -2.45 -4.06
CA LEU A 58 3.97 -1.24 -3.30
C LEU A 58 4.15 -1.46 -1.79
N GLU A 59 3.67 -2.60 -1.27
CA GLU A 59 3.88 -2.96 0.13
C GLU A 59 5.37 -3.09 0.46
N ALA A 60 6.14 -3.80 -0.38
CA ALA A 60 7.58 -3.93 -0.21
C ALA A 60 8.31 -2.59 -0.32
N PHE A 61 7.86 -1.69 -1.19
CA PHE A 61 8.40 -0.35 -1.33
C PHE A 61 8.20 0.47 -0.05
N ILE A 62 6.95 0.61 0.42
CA ILE A 62 6.63 1.35 1.64
C ILE A 62 7.33 0.75 2.86
N ALA A 63 7.36 -0.58 2.96
CA ALA A 63 8.04 -1.27 4.05
C ALA A 63 9.57 -1.08 4.02
N ARG A 64 10.18 -0.70 2.90
CA ARG A 64 11.64 -0.50 2.79
C ARG A 64 12.06 0.97 2.77
N ASP A 65 11.12 1.89 2.59
CA ASP A 65 11.41 3.33 2.59
C ASP A 65 11.76 3.82 4.01
N ARG A 66 13.07 3.96 4.26
CA ARG A 66 13.60 4.44 5.54
C ARG A 66 13.30 5.92 5.80
N GLY A 67 13.26 6.74 4.74
CA GLY A 67 12.95 8.15 4.87
C GLY A 67 11.51 8.35 5.32
N PHE A 68 10.59 7.62 4.69
CA PHE A 68 9.19 7.56 5.10
C PHE A 68 9.03 7.09 6.55
N LYS A 69 9.71 6.00 6.94
CA LYS A 69 9.67 5.50 8.33
C LYS A 69 10.21 6.50 9.34
N ALA A 70 11.30 7.19 9.02
CA ALA A 70 11.89 8.20 9.89
C ALA A 70 10.90 9.34 10.17
N MET A 71 10.21 9.83 9.13
CA MET A 71 9.15 10.86 9.27
C MET A 71 8.00 10.38 10.16
N LEU A 72 7.53 9.14 10.02
CA LEU A 72 6.47 8.59 10.89
C LEU A 72 6.89 8.53 12.37
N SER A 73 8.15 8.17 12.64
CA SER A 73 8.65 8.03 14.00
C SER A 73 8.97 9.35 14.71
N SER A 74 9.18 10.43 13.94
CA SER A 74 9.64 11.70 14.48
C SER A 74 8.53 12.54 15.13
N GLY A 75 7.29 12.05 15.21
CA GLY A 75 6.14 12.80 15.74
C GLY A 75 5.71 14.00 14.88
N ASP A 76 6.60 14.46 14.01
CA ASP A 76 6.36 15.37 12.90
C ASP A 76 5.68 14.60 11.77
N SER A 77 4.45 14.16 12.04
CA SER A 77 3.56 13.71 10.97
C SER A 77 3.51 14.85 9.96
N PRO A 78 3.71 14.60 8.65
CA PRO A 78 3.53 15.63 7.65
C PRO A 78 2.04 15.97 7.65
N SER A 79 1.66 16.93 8.49
CA SER A 79 0.43 17.65 8.34
C SER A 79 0.54 18.22 6.93
N VAL A 80 -0.30 17.73 6.03
CA VAL A 80 -0.37 18.17 4.64
C VAL A 80 -0.80 19.64 4.66
N ALA A 81 0.14 20.51 5.02
CA ALA A 81 0.08 21.92 4.73
C ALA A 81 0.28 21.96 3.22
N LEU A 82 -0.83 21.85 2.52
CA LEU A 82 -0.99 22.32 1.16
C LEU A 82 -0.59 23.80 1.20
N ARG A 83 0.72 24.07 1.11
CA ARG A 83 1.22 25.35 0.66
C ARG A 83 0.83 25.41 -0.81
N ALA A 84 -0.41 25.85 -1.04
CA ALA A 84 -0.73 26.52 -2.27
C ALA A 84 0.24 27.69 -2.34
N ASP A 85 1.24 27.61 -3.22
CA ASP A 85 1.96 28.80 -3.66
C ASP A 85 0.97 29.63 -4.49
N PRO A 86 0.57 30.84 -4.05
CA PRO A 86 -0.14 31.76 -4.90
C PRO A 86 0.90 32.73 -5.46
N ALA A 87 1.76 32.27 -6.37
CA ALA A 87 2.52 33.14 -7.29
C ALA A 87 3.42 32.31 -8.24
N SER A 88 2.89 31.97 -9.40
CA SER A 88 3.67 32.08 -10.64
C SER A 88 2.73 32.56 -11.75
N GLU A 89 2.91 33.84 -12.07
CA GLU A 89 2.65 34.48 -13.38
C GLU A 89 1.23 34.47 -13.97
N ALA A 90 0.57 35.62 -13.85
CA ALA A 90 0.47 36.58 -14.96
C ALA A 90 0.42 38.02 -14.43
#